data_AF-W1DQR9-F1
#
_entry.id   AF-W1DQR9-F1
#
_cell.length_a   1.000
_cell.length_b   1.000
_cell.length_c   1.000
_cell.angle_alpha   90.00
_cell.angle_beta   90.00
_cell.angle_gamma   90.00
#
_symmetry.space_group_name_H-M   'P 1'
#
loop_
_entity.id
_entity.type
_entity.pdbx_description
1 polymer ?
#
loop_
_entity_poly.entity_id
_entity_poly.type
_entity_poly.pdbx_seq_one_letter_code
_entity_poly.pdbx_strand_id
1 'polypeptide(L)' 'MPKDSMFYATLEEAIDAAREEFLANNPDSDEESANVEQLNIQKYVLQDGDIAWQAEFFC' A
#
# COMPACT_ATOMS: atom_id res chain seq x y z
N MET A 1 -8.43 -15.19 -1.44
CA MET A 1 -9.27 -14.37 -0.53
C MET A 1 -9.30 -12.97 -1.13
N PRO A 2 -10.41 -12.22 -1.07
CA PRO A 2 -10.30 -10.79 -1.37
C PRO A 2 -9.27 -10.25 -0.37
N LYS A 3 -8.21 -9.60 -0.86
CA LYS A 3 -7.38 -8.75 0.01
C LYS A 3 -8.38 -7.78 0.63
N ASP A 4 -8.50 -7.76 1.96
CA ASP A 4 -9.22 -6.69 2.62
C ASP A 4 -8.54 -5.40 2.17
N SER A 5 -9.13 -4.71 1.19
CA SER A 5 -8.56 -3.50 0.61
C SER A 5 -8.56 -2.46 1.70
N MET A 6 -7.42 -2.33 2.37
CA MET A 6 -7.27 -1.42 3.49
C MET A 6 -7.06 -0.02 2.93
N PHE A 7 -7.98 0.87 3.29
CA PHE A 7 -7.97 2.26 2.87
C PHE A 7 -7.46 3.14 4.01
N TYR A 8 -6.63 4.11 3.67
CA TYR A 8 -6.00 5.01 4.63
C TYR A 8 -6.39 6.45 4.36
N ALA A 9 -6.48 7.26 5.42
CA ALA A 9 -6.82 8.68 5.28
C ALA A 9 -5.68 9.47 4.64
N THR A 10 -4.43 9.03 4.83
CA THR A 10 -3.24 9.67 4.26
C THR A 10 -2.48 8.72 3.32
N LEU A 11 -1.74 9.32 2.38
CA LEU A 11 -0.89 8.56 1.45
C LEU A 11 0.27 7.87 2.16
N GLU A 12 0.85 8.53 3.16
CA GLU A 12 2.00 8.03 3.92
C GLU A 12 1.63 6.74 4.67
N GLU A 13 0.51 6.75 5.38
CA GLU A 13 -0.02 5.56 6.05
C GLU A 13 -0.27 4.41 5.07
N ALA A 14 -0.80 4.70 3.88
CA ALA A 14 -1.04 3.67 2.87
C ALA A 14 0.28 3.03 2.41
N ILE A 15 1.30 3.84 2.14
CA ILE A 15 2.60 3.35 1.67
C ILE A 15 3.32 2.57 2.77
N ASP A 16 3.29 3.05 4.02
CA ASP A 16 3.96 2.37 5.14
C ASP A 16 3.33 1.01 5.40
N ALA A 17 1.99 0.94 5.46
CA ALA A 17 1.31 -0.34 5.64
C ALA A 17 1.54 -1.31 4.48
N ALA A 18 1.53 -0.82 3.23
CA ALA A 18 1.83 -1.64 2.06
C ALA A 18 3.27 -2.19 2.07
N ARG A 19 4.23 -1.39 2.56
CA ARG A 19 5.63 -1.79 2.70
C ARG A 19 5.82 -2.84 3.79
N GLU A 20 5.19 -2.63 4.95
CA GLU A 20 5.23 -3.61 6.04
C GLU A 20 4.65 -4.96 5.60
N GLU A 21 3.52 -4.95 4.90
CA GLU A 21 2.92 -6.18 4.35
C GLU A 21 3.85 -6.87 3.34
N PHE A 22 4.50 -6.09 2.46
CA PHE A 22 5.43 -6.63 1.48
C PHE A 22 6.64 -7.29 2.14
N LEU A 23 7.29 -6.63 3.10
CA LEU A 23 8.46 -7.16 3.80
C LEU A 23 8.09 -8.39 4.66
N ALA A 24 6.91 -8.38 5.29
CA ALA A 24 6.43 -9.52 6.06
C ALA A 24 6.21 -10.77 5.18
N ASN A 25 5.80 -10.60 3.93
CA ASN A 25 5.60 -11.69 2.98
C ASN A 25 6.86 -12.04 2.18
N ASN A 26 7.88 -11.18 2.16
CA ASN A 26 9.15 -11.36 1.46
C ASN A 26 10.33 -11.18 2.43
N PRO A 27 10.56 -12.16 3.35
CA PRO A 27 11.61 -12.04 4.38
C PRO A 27 13.03 -12.05 3.83
N ASP A 28 13.22 -12.46 2.58
CA ASP A 28 14.50 -12.42 1.85
C ASP A 28 14.72 -11.07 1.12
N SER A 29 13.71 -10.20 1.11
CA SER A 29 13.80 -8.85 0.54
C SER A 29 14.14 -7.84 1.62
N ASP A 30 15.26 -7.13 1.43
CA ASP A 30 15.61 -5.96 2.24
C ASP A 30 14.79 -4.73 1.80
N GLU A 31 14.66 -3.72 2.68
CA GLU A 31 14.01 -2.43 2.36
C GLU A 31 14.58 -1.77 1.08
N GLU A 32 15.85 -2.04 0.77
CA GLU A 32 16.53 -1.56 -0.44
C GLU A 32 16.11 -2.29 -1.72
N SER A 33 15.56 -3.50 -1.58
CA SER A 33 15.06 -4.33 -2.70
C SER A 33 13.59 -4.07 -3.02
N ALA A 34 12.83 -3.48 -2.08
CA ALA A 34 11.46 -3.03 -2.31
C ALA A 34 11.46 -1.83 -3.26
N ASN A 35 11.38 -2.10 -4.57
CA ASN A 35 11.50 -1.07 -5.59
C ASN A 35 10.15 -0.36 -5.82
N VAL A 36 10.19 0.95 -6.06
CA VAL A 36 9.01 1.77 -6.44
C VAL A 36 8.33 1.25 -7.72
N GLU A 37 9.07 0.55 -8.58
CA GLU A 37 8.49 -0.12 -9.77
C GLU A 37 7.46 -1.20 -9.41
N GLN A 38 7.48 -1.71 -8.17
CA GLN A 38 6.51 -2.68 -7.67
C GLN A 38 5.35 -2.00 -6.92
N LEU A 39 5.38 -0.68 -6.72
CA LEU A 39 4.37 0.06 -5.95
C LEU A 39 3.21 0.54 -6.84
N ASN A 40 1.99 0.16 -6.47
CA ASN A 40 0.75 0.68 -7.01
C ASN A 40 0.09 1.60 -5.97
N ILE A 41 -0.35 2.79 -6.39
CA ILE A 41 -1.09 3.74 -5.55
C ILE A 41 -2.40 4.11 -6.23
N GLN A 42 -3.48 4.03 -5.49
CA GLN A 42 -4.81 4.45 -5.92
C GLN A 42 -5.40 5.46 -4.92
N LYS A 43 -5.88 6.58 -5.47
CA LYS A 43 -6.59 7.62 -4.74
C LYS A 43 -8.08 7.48 -5.01
N TYR A 44 -8.87 7.46 -3.94
CA TYR A 44 -10.31 7.46 -3.97
C TYR A 44 -10.84 8.76 -3.40
N VAL A 45 -11.91 9.27 -4.02
CA VAL A 45 -12.70 10.39 -3.50
C VAL A 45 -14.05 9.81 -3.13
N LEU A 46 -14.36 9.84 -1.84
CA LEU A 46 -15.58 9.32 -1.27
C LEU A 46 -16.76 10.28 -1.52
N GLN A 47 -17.99 9.81 -1.30
CA GLN A 47 -19.19 10.58 -1.63
C GLN A 47 -19.36 11.85 -0.79
N ASP A 48 -18.81 11.86 0.43
CA ASP A 48 -18.71 13.02 1.32
C ASP A 48 -17.57 13.98 0.94
N GLY A 49 -16.75 13.60 -0.05
CA GLY A 49 -15.58 14.35 -0.50
C GLY A 49 -14.29 13.97 0.22
N ASP A 50 -14.33 13.01 1.15
CA ASP A 50 -13.14 12.54 1.84
C ASP A 50 -12.21 11.80 0.88
N ILE A 51 -10.91 11.88 1.19
CA ILE A 51 -9.88 11.20 0.41
C ILE A 51 -9.50 9.92 1.14
N ALA A 52 -9.47 8.83 0.38
CA ALA A 52 -8.92 7.57 0.83
C ALA A 52 -7.81 7.12 -0.11
N TRP A 53 -6.77 6.53 0.46
CA TRP A 53 -5.60 6.04 -0.24
C TRP A 53 -5.49 4.54 -0.08
N GLN A 54 -5.06 3.89 -1.16
CA GLN A 54 -4.66 2.50 -1.14
C GLN A 54 -3.28 2.44 -1.79
N ALA A 55 -2.37 1.69 -1.18
CA ALA A 55 -1.10 1.35 -1.78
C ALA A 55 -0.88 -0.15 -1.67
N GLU A 56 -0.16 -0.72 -2.63
CA GLU A 56 0.16 -2.14 -2.66
C GLU A 56 1.49 -2.33 -3.39
N PHE A 57 2.36 -3.20 -2.86
CA PHE A 57 3.51 -3.68 -3.59
C PHE A 57 3.19 -5.02 -4.27
N PHE A 58 3.58 -5.16 -5.53
CA PHE A 58 3.51 -6.42 -6.26
C PHE A 58 4.58 -7.39 -5.73
N CYS A 59 4.14 -8.49 -5.11
CA CYS A 59 4.96 -9.63 -4.70
C CYS A 59 5.11 -10.64 -5.85
#